data_AF-A0AAD9P3R7-F1
#
_entry.id   AF-A0AAD9P3R7-F1
#
_cell.length_a   1.000
_cell.length_b   1.000
_cell.length_c   1.000
_cell.angle_alpha   90.00
_cell.angle_beta   90.00
_cell.angle_gamma   90.00
#
_symmetry.space_group_name_H-M   'P 1'
#
loop_
_entity.id
_entity.type
_entity.pdbx_description
1 polymer ?
#
loop_
_entity_poly.entity_id
_entity_poly.type
_entity_poly.pdbx_seq_one_letter_code
_entity_poly.pdbx_strand_id
1 'polypeptide(L)'
;MLKALGLASTEQREKYKELKSASNRCQGDINALKTVTEELRTAYETHKSDCALGRYEALKKMVKETGCRYETVMEKRRKDPNGGSNRRSGERQEIKAFAVRASIIARMSRSEMAVELERMNQRLDQLRRQSGAYRDALEKLNSDYQCSKKQLPPLRYYVLKDMVKVATRTEP
;
A
#
# COMPACT_ATOMS: atom_id res chain seq x y z
N MET A 1 -24.99 43.77 -10.97
CA MET A 1 -25.16 42.50 -10.23
C MET A 1 -23.98 41.58 -10.56
N LEU A 2 -22.99 41.52 -9.68
CA LEU A 2 -21.87 40.58 -9.80
C LEU A 2 -22.43 39.16 -9.59
N LYS A 3 -22.57 38.38 -10.67
CA LYS A 3 -22.72 36.92 -10.57
C LYS A 3 -21.58 36.46 -9.68
N ALA A 4 -21.89 36.02 -8.46
CA ALA A 4 -20.96 35.27 -7.64
C ALA A 4 -20.48 34.12 -8.52
N LEU A 5 -19.25 34.25 -9.04
CA LEU A 5 -18.62 33.27 -9.91
C LEU A 5 -18.84 31.92 -9.24
N GLY A 6 -19.49 30.99 -9.93
CA GLY A 6 -19.87 29.67 -9.40
C GLY A 6 -18.68 28.77 -9.09
N LEU A 7 -17.53 29.34 -8.75
CA LEU A 7 -16.25 28.72 -8.42
C LEU A 7 -16.32 28.01 -7.08
N ALA A 8 -15.55 26.92 -6.97
CA ALA A 8 -15.41 26.14 -5.75
C ALA A 8 -14.96 27.00 -4.55
N SER A 9 -15.60 26.77 -3.40
CA SER A 9 -15.23 27.37 -2.12
C SER A 9 -13.79 27.03 -1.73
N THR A 10 -13.14 27.89 -0.94
CA THR A 10 -11.83 27.62 -0.34
C THR A 10 -11.83 26.33 0.46
N GLU A 11 -12.90 26.08 1.22
CA GLU A 11 -13.09 24.85 1.99
C GLU A 11 -13.11 23.60 1.09
N GLN A 12 -13.82 23.65 -0.05
CA GLN A 12 -13.87 22.54 -1.00
C GLN A 12 -12.48 22.25 -1.60
N ARG A 13 -11.68 23.30 -1.83
CA ARG A 13 -10.31 23.17 -2.34
C ARG A 13 -9.37 22.57 -1.30
N GLU A 14 -9.48 22.97 -0.04
CA GLU A 14 -8.69 22.39 1.05
C GLU A 14 -9.07 20.91 1.25
N LYS A 15 -10.35 20.58 1.29
CA LYS A 15 -10.81 19.18 1.35
C LYS A 15 -10.26 18.33 0.20
N TYR A 16 -10.23 18.87 -1.01
CA TYR A 16 -9.64 18.17 -2.16
C TYR A 16 -8.14 17.92 -1.96
N LYS A 17 -7.38 18.91 -1.45
CA LYS A 17 -5.95 18.75 -1.15
C LYS A 17 -5.71 17.69 -0.09
N GLU A 18 -6.54 17.65 0.95
CA GLU A 18 -6.48 16.64 2.01
C GLU A 18 -6.73 15.24 1.47
N LEU A 19 -7.83 15.04 0.72
CA LEU A 19 -8.15 13.76 0.09
C LEU A 19 -7.09 13.32 -0.90
N LYS A 20 -6.53 14.25 -1.68
CA LYS A 20 -5.43 13.96 -2.61
C LYS A 20 -4.19 13.47 -1.87
N SER A 21 -3.83 14.15 -0.78
CA SER A 21 -2.68 13.80 0.05
C SER A 21 -2.90 12.43 0.70
N ALA A 22 -4.10 12.17 1.22
CA ALA A 22 -4.47 10.88 1.80
C ALA A 22 -4.47 9.75 0.75
N SER A 23 -4.94 10.00 -0.47
CA SER A 23 -4.91 9.04 -1.57
C SER A 23 -3.47 8.69 -1.96
N ASN A 24 -2.59 9.68 -2.08
CA ASN A 24 -1.17 9.45 -2.37
C ASN A 24 -0.49 8.62 -1.27
N ARG A 25 -0.84 8.86 0.01
CA ARG A 25 -0.33 8.06 1.13
C ARG A 25 -0.80 6.61 1.04
N CYS A 26 -2.10 6.37 0.88
CA CYS A 26 -2.63 5.01 0.72
C CYS A 26 -2.02 4.28 -0.49
N GLN A 27 -1.80 4.99 -1.59
CA GLN A 27 -1.11 4.42 -2.75
C GLN A 27 0.34 4.04 -2.43
N GLY A 28 1.06 4.88 -1.68
CA GLY A 28 2.40 4.57 -1.18
C GLY A 28 2.42 3.33 -0.30
N ASP A 29 1.47 3.22 0.64
CA ASP A 29 1.29 2.05 1.51
C ASP A 29 1.05 0.78 0.68
N ILE A 30 0.14 0.83 -0.30
CA ILE A 30 -0.13 -0.29 -1.21
C ILE A 30 1.15 -0.70 -1.94
N ASN A 31 1.88 0.26 -2.51
CA ASN A 31 3.09 -0.04 -3.27
C ASN A 31 4.14 -0.72 -2.37
N ALA A 32 4.34 -0.23 -1.15
CA ALA A 32 5.29 -0.81 -0.20
C ALA A 32 4.90 -2.24 0.21
N LEU A 33 3.62 -2.48 0.53
CA LEU A 33 3.13 -3.80 0.92
C LEU A 33 3.11 -4.78 -0.25
N LYS A 34 2.79 -4.30 -1.46
CA LYS A 34 2.86 -5.07 -2.69
C LYS A 34 4.30 -5.50 -2.98
N THR A 35 5.29 -4.61 -2.82
CA THR A 35 6.70 -4.98 -2.96
C THR A 35 7.07 -6.13 -2.00
N VAL A 36 6.70 -6.04 -0.72
CA VAL A 36 6.97 -7.10 0.26
C VAL A 36 6.32 -8.43 -0.16
N THR A 37 5.10 -8.38 -0.70
CA THR A 37 4.35 -9.55 -1.15
C THR A 37 4.95 -10.18 -2.41
N GLU A 38 5.36 -9.37 -3.38
CA GLU A 38 6.00 -9.82 -4.63
C GLU A 38 7.39 -10.39 -4.39
N GLU A 39 8.15 -9.84 -3.44
CA GLU A 39 9.44 -10.41 -3.03
C GLU A 39 9.25 -11.80 -2.42
N LEU A 40 8.23 -11.99 -1.58
CA LEU A 40 7.88 -13.32 -1.05
C LEU A 40 7.48 -14.29 -2.17
N ARG A 41 6.65 -13.84 -3.11
CA ARG A 41 6.24 -14.63 -4.29
C ARG A 41 7.44 -15.06 -5.11
N THR A 42 8.32 -14.12 -5.44
CA THR A 42 9.52 -14.36 -6.24
C THR A 42 10.46 -15.35 -5.54
N ALA A 43 10.70 -15.16 -4.24
CA ALA A 43 11.52 -16.08 -3.45
C ALA A 43 10.92 -17.48 -3.41
N TYR A 44 9.60 -17.60 -3.23
CA TYR A 44 8.91 -18.89 -3.23
C TYR A 44 9.00 -19.60 -4.58
N GLU A 45 8.76 -18.89 -5.69
CA GLU A 45 8.84 -19.45 -7.04
C GLU A 45 10.26 -19.89 -7.39
N THR A 46 11.28 -19.19 -6.89
CA THR A 46 12.68 -19.55 -7.09
C THR A 46 13.05 -20.85 -6.37
N HIS A 47 12.55 -21.03 -5.15
CA HIS A 47 12.92 -22.16 -4.28
C HIS A 47 11.98 -23.37 -4.37
N LYS A 48 10.91 -23.32 -5.18
CA LYS A 48 9.93 -24.42 -5.26
C LYS A 48 10.52 -25.73 -5.80
N SER A 49 11.57 -25.65 -6.61
CA SER A 49 12.27 -26.78 -7.26
C SER A 49 13.41 -27.40 -6.43
N ASP A 50 13.77 -26.82 -5.30
CA ASP A 50 14.91 -27.28 -4.50
C ASP A 50 14.63 -28.59 -3.74
N CYS A 51 15.68 -29.23 -3.23
CA CYS A 51 15.59 -30.47 -2.43
C CYS A 51 14.73 -30.28 -1.16
N ALA A 52 14.03 -31.33 -0.70
CA ALA A 52 12.98 -31.23 0.32
C ALA A 52 13.42 -30.60 1.66
N LEU A 53 14.62 -30.93 2.14
CA LEU A 53 15.19 -30.35 3.37
C LEU A 53 15.58 -28.88 3.20
N GLY A 54 16.18 -28.52 2.05
CA GLY A 54 16.50 -27.13 1.72
C GLY A 54 15.24 -26.25 1.64
N ARG A 55 14.14 -26.80 1.11
CA ARG A 55 12.86 -26.09 1.01
C ARG A 55 12.26 -25.70 2.35
N TYR A 56 12.39 -26.53 3.38
CA TYR A 56 11.85 -26.21 4.70
C TYR A 56 12.56 -25.00 5.34
N GLU A 57 13.90 -25.01 5.37
CA GLU A 57 14.66 -23.88 5.91
C GLU A 57 14.51 -22.62 5.04
N ALA A 58 14.41 -22.77 3.72
CA ALA A 58 14.11 -21.66 2.81
C ALA A 58 12.73 -21.03 3.11
N LEU A 59 11.67 -21.83 3.27
CA LEU A 59 10.33 -21.33 3.62
C LEU A 59 10.32 -20.59 4.96
N LYS A 60 10.98 -21.16 5.97
CA LYS A 60 11.10 -20.52 7.28
C LYS A 60 11.85 -19.19 7.19
N LYS A 61 12.94 -19.13 6.43
CA LYS A 61 13.72 -17.91 6.19
C LYS A 61 12.87 -16.86 5.47
N MET A 62 12.20 -17.22 4.38
CA MET A 62 11.31 -16.34 3.62
C MET A 62 10.25 -15.71 4.50
N VAL A 63 9.48 -16.53 5.23
CA VAL A 63 8.38 -16.04 6.09
C VAL A 63 8.92 -15.11 7.19
N LYS A 64 10.07 -15.42 7.79
CA LYS A 64 10.70 -14.56 8.81
C LYS A 64 11.15 -13.22 8.21
N GLU A 65 11.82 -13.24 7.06
CA GLU A 65 12.30 -12.03 6.39
C GLU A 65 11.14 -11.14 5.93
N THR A 66 10.08 -11.74 5.37
CA THR A 66 8.84 -11.02 5.01
C THR A 66 8.22 -10.35 6.24
N GLY A 67 8.14 -11.06 7.37
CA GLY A 67 7.66 -10.49 8.64
C GLY A 67 8.47 -9.26 9.08
N CYS A 68 9.81 -9.36 9.05
CA CYS A 68 10.68 -8.22 9.40
C CYS A 68 10.52 -7.03 8.44
N ARG A 69 10.38 -7.29 7.13
CA ARG A 69 10.14 -6.22 6.13
C ARG A 69 8.79 -5.56 6.34
N TYR A 70 7.74 -6.34 6.60
CA TYR A 70 6.41 -5.84 6.94
C TYR A 70 6.45 -4.91 8.17
N GLU A 71 7.08 -5.36 9.26
CA GLU A 71 7.25 -4.56 10.48
C GLU A 71 8.00 -3.25 10.19
N THR A 72 9.02 -3.28 9.33
CA THR A 72 9.76 -2.07 8.91
C THR A 72 8.87 -1.09 8.14
N VAL A 73 8.02 -1.57 7.23
CA VAL A 73 7.06 -0.73 6.49
C VAL A 73 6.07 -0.09 7.47
N MET A 74 5.55 -0.86 8.42
CA MET A 74 4.57 -0.37 9.40
C MET A 74 5.19 0.62 10.39
N GLU A 75 6.44 0.41 10.79
CA GLU A 75 7.16 1.33 11.69
C GLU A 75 7.45 2.67 11.00
N LYS A 76 7.84 2.65 9.72
CA LYS A 76 7.99 3.88 8.91
C LYS A 76 6.67 4.65 8.84
N ARG A 77 5.55 3.95 8.65
CA ARG A 77 4.20 4.55 8.62
C ARG A 77 3.81 5.19 9.96
N ARG A 78 4.22 4.60 11.09
CA ARG A 78 3.96 5.16 12.43
C ARG A 78 4.77 6.43 12.69
N LYS A 79 6.04 6.46 12.25
CA LYS A 79 6.94 7.60 12.44
C LYS A 79 6.61 8.76 11.51
N ASP A 80 6.21 8.47 10.28
CA ASP A 80 5.89 9.47 9.26
C ASP A 80 4.46 9.28 8.72
N PRO A 81 3.41 9.57 9.51
CA PRO A 81 2.02 9.46 9.05
C PRO A 81 1.70 10.39 7.86
N ASN A 82 2.56 11.38 7.60
CA ASN A 82 2.44 12.32 6.49
C ASN A 82 3.29 11.99 5.24
N GLY A 83 4.06 10.89 5.24
CA GLY A 83 4.68 10.33 4.02
C GLY A 83 5.69 11.22 3.31
N GLY A 84 6.48 11.99 4.06
CA GLY A 84 7.42 12.97 3.53
C GLY A 84 8.88 12.52 3.52
N SER A 85 9.27 11.49 2.76
CA SER A 85 10.71 11.23 2.51
C SER A 85 10.95 10.36 1.27
N ASN A 86 10.76 10.96 0.09
CA ASN A 86 11.68 10.80 -1.04
C ASN A 86 11.30 11.81 -2.15
N ARG A 87 11.76 13.06 -2.04
CA ARG A 87 11.65 14.08 -3.09
C ARG A 87 13.05 14.59 -3.42
N ARG A 88 13.85 13.81 -4.14
CA ARG A 88 15.10 14.28 -4.72
C ARG A 88 15.39 13.56 -6.04
N SER A 89 14.62 13.88 -7.09
CA SER A 89 15.05 13.64 -8.49
C SER A 89 14.10 14.15 -9.60
N GLY A 90 13.15 15.06 -9.34
CA GLY A 90 12.15 15.48 -10.35
C GLY A 90 11.78 16.98 -10.40
N GLU A 91 12.59 17.85 -9.81
CA GLU A 91 12.15 19.16 -9.32
C GLU A 91 11.67 20.15 -10.40
N ARG A 92 12.18 20.11 -11.64
CA ARG A 92 11.78 21.08 -12.69
C ARG A 92 10.54 20.70 -13.50
N GLN A 93 10.25 19.41 -13.68
CA GLN A 93 9.03 18.97 -14.40
C GLN A 93 7.81 18.93 -13.47
N GLU A 94 8.01 18.65 -12.18
CA GLU A 94 6.93 18.63 -11.20
C GLU A 94 6.35 20.02 -10.90
N ILE A 95 7.17 21.07 -10.88
CA ILE A 95 6.71 22.45 -10.62
C ILE A 95 5.72 22.91 -11.70
N LYS A 96 6.00 22.64 -12.99
CA LYS A 96 5.08 22.98 -14.09
C LYS A 96 3.78 22.16 -14.01
N ALA A 97 3.88 20.87 -13.75
CA ALA A 97 2.71 20.01 -13.60
C ALA A 97 1.87 20.34 -12.35
N PHE A 98 2.50 20.88 -11.30
CA PHE A 98 1.83 21.37 -10.11
C PHE A 98 1.07 22.67 -10.38
N ALA A 99 1.71 23.64 -11.05
CA ALA A 99 1.09 24.91 -11.42
C ALA A 99 -0.12 24.73 -12.34
N VAL A 100 -0.02 23.82 -13.33
CA VAL A 100 -1.15 23.47 -14.21
C VAL A 100 -2.31 22.87 -13.41
N ARG A 101 -2.03 21.94 -12.51
CA ARG A 101 -3.07 21.31 -11.67
C ARG A 101 -3.72 22.28 -10.69
N ALA A 102 -2.94 23.17 -10.07
CA ALA A 102 -3.46 24.22 -9.20
C ALA A 102 -4.37 25.20 -9.95
N SER A 103 -4.01 25.55 -11.19
CA SER A 103 -4.81 26.40 -12.08
C SER A 103 -6.15 25.74 -12.46
N ILE A 104 -6.14 24.43 -12.78
CA ILE A 104 -7.36 23.67 -13.07
C ILE A 104 -8.29 23.67 -11.85
N ILE A 105 -7.79 23.29 -10.67
CA ILE A 105 -8.57 23.27 -9.41
C ILE A 105 -9.13 24.66 -9.10
N ALA A 106 -8.38 25.72 -9.36
CA ALA A 106 -8.81 27.09 -9.11
C ALA A 106 -9.95 27.57 -10.03
N ARG A 107 -10.09 26.94 -11.20
CA ARG A 107 -11.11 27.27 -12.21
C ARG A 107 -12.34 26.37 -12.16
N MET A 108 -12.32 25.30 -11.36
CA MET A 108 -13.48 24.42 -11.22
C MET A 108 -14.65 25.14 -10.56
N SER A 109 -15.83 24.90 -11.11
CA SER A 109 -17.09 25.30 -10.49
C SER A 109 -17.38 24.46 -9.24
N ARG A 110 -18.33 24.93 -8.41
CA ARG A 110 -18.76 24.23 -7.19
C ARG A 110 -19.30 22.82 -7.48
N SER A 111 -20.05 22.66 -8.57
CA SER A 111 -20.61 21.37 -8.97
C SER A 111 -19.53 20.42 -9.47
N GLU A 112 -18.62 20.90 -10.32
CA GLU A 112 -17.47 20.09 -10.78
C GLU A 112 -16.59 19.65 -9.61
N MET A 113 -16.31 20.56 -8.67
CA MET A 113 -15.52 20.23 -7.48
C MET A 113 -16.22 19.22 -6.58
N ALA A 114 -17.55 19.32 -6.41
CA ALA A 114 -18.31 18.35 -5.63
C ALA A 114 -18.24 16.93 -6.23
N VAL A 115 -18.38 16.82 -7.56
CA VAL A 115 -18.23 15.53 -8.26
C VAL A 115 -16.82 14.97 -8.10
N GLU A 116 -15.79 15.82 -8.21
CA GLU A 116 -14.41 15.37 -8.07
C GLU A 116 -14.07 14.94 -6.63
N LEU A 117 -14.59 15.64 -5.62
CA LEU A 117 -14.47 15.24 -4.22
C LEU A 117 -15.09 13.86 -3.98
N GLU A 118 -16.27 13.61 -4.54
CA GLU A 118 -16.95 12.32 -4.44
C GLU A 118 -16.14 11.19 -5.08
N ARG A 119 -15.64 11.41 -6.31
CA ARG A 119 -14.74 10.46 -6.98
C ARG A 119 -13.48 10.18 -6.17
N MET A 120 -12.91 11.20 -5.54
CA MET A 120 -11.72 11.05 -4.72
C MET A 120 -11.98 10.26 -3.44
N ASN A 121 -13.12 10.46 -2.79
CA ASN A 121 -13.53 9.65 -1.64
C ASN A 121 -13.68 8.17 -2.04
N GLN A 122 -14.40 7.89 -3.13
CA GLN A 122 -14.58 6.52 -3.61
C GLN A 122 -13.25 5.83 -3.93
N ARG A 123 -12.36 6.54 -4.62
CA ARG A 123 -11.00 6.05 -4.90
C ARG A 123 -10.22 5.79 -3.62
N LEU A 124 -10.32 6.70 -2.65
CA LEU A 124 -9.61 6.58 -1.39
C LEU A 124 -10.11 5.38 -0.57
N ASP A 125 -11.41 5.13 -0.57
CA ASP A 125 -12.01 3.96 0.08
C ASP A 125 -11.58 2.66 -0.60
N GLN A 126 -11.51 2.63 -1.94
CA GLN A 126 -10.94 1.51 -2.67
C GLN A 126 -9.49 1.26 -2.22
N LEU A 127 -8.63 2.29 -2.26
CA LEU A 127 -7.22 2.16 -1.85
C LEU A 127 -7.09 1.70 -0.39
N ARG A 128 -7.96 2.18 0.51
CA ARG A 128 -7.98 1.71 1.91
C ARG A 128 -8.30 0.23 2.02
N ARG A 129 -9.28 -0.28 1.26
CA ARG A 129 -9.61 -1.72 1.21
C ARG A 129 -8.44 -2.53 0.67
N GLN A 130 -7.81 -2.09 -0.41
CA GLN A 130 -6.65 -2.78 -0.99
C GLN A 130 -5.47 -2.81 -0.01
N SER A 131 -5.15 -1.67 0.62
CA SER A 131 -4.13 -1.59 1.65
C SER A 131 -4.45 -2.49 2.85
N GLY A 132 -5.72 -2.55 3.26
CA GLY A 132 -6.21 -3.45 4.31
C GLY A 132 -5.96 -4.91 3.97
N ALA A 133 -6.35 -5.36 2.78
CA ALA A 133 -6.16 -6.74 2.33
C ALA A 133 -4.69 -7.18 2.38
N TYR A 134 -3.76 -6.34 1.90
CA TYR A 134 -2.33 -6.66 2.00
C TYR A 134 -1.81 -6.72 3.43
N ARG A 135 -2.25 -5.81 4.31
CA ARG A 135 -1.86 -5.83 5.72
C ARG A 135 -2.38 -7.10 6.40
N ASP A 136 -3.66 -7.40 6.23
CA ASP A 136 -4.29 -8.56 6.87
C ASP A 136 -3.60 -9.87 6.43
N ALA A 137 -3.25 -9.98 5.14
CA ALA A 137 -2.51 -11.12 4.62
C ALA A 137 -1.11 -11.27 5.26
N LEU A 138 -0.36 -10.18 5.38
CA LEU A 138 1.00 -10.18 5.94
C LEU A 138 0.99 -10.34 7.47
N GLU A 139 0.02 -9.77 8.17
CA GLU A 139 -0.18 -9.97 9.61
C GLU A 139 -0.57 -11.41 9.91
N LYS A 140 -1.50 -11.97 9.13
CA LYS A 140 -1.88 -13.38 9.25
C LYS A 140 -0.70 -14.29 8.98
N LEU A 141 0.08 -14.02 7.93
CA LEU A 141 1.32 -14.77 7.63
C LEU A 141 2.27 -14.78 8.85
N ASN A 142 2.49 -13.63 9.49
CA ASN A 142 3.37 -13.55 10.66
C ASN A 142 2.77 -14.26 11.89
N SER A 143 1.48 -14.09 12.15
CA SER A 143 0.77 -14.75 13.24
C SER A 143 0.80 -16.28 13.08
N ASP A 144 0.42 -16.79 11.92
CA ASP A 144 0.41 -18.21 11.59
C ASP A 144 1.82 -18.80 11.68
N TYR A 145 2.86 -18.02 11.33
CA TYR A 145 4.25 -18.43 11.49
C TYR A 145 4.62 -18.67 12.96
N GLN A 146 4.23 -17.78 13.86
CA GLN A 146 4.48 -17.96 15.29
C GLN A 146 3.75 -19.20 15.82
N CYS A 147 2.50 -19.41 15.42
CA CYS A 147 1.71 -20.59 15.78
C CYS A 147 2.33 -21.89 15.26
N SER A 148 2.86 -21.89 14.04
CA SER A 148 3.47 -23.05 13.39
C SER A 148 4.67 -23.61 14.15
N LYS A 149 5.35 -22.79 14.99
CA LYS A 149 6.57 -23.21 15.73
C LYS A 149 6.35 -24.38 16.68
N LYS A 150 5.10 -24.63 17.10
CA LYS A 150 4.73 -25.74 17.98
C LYS A 150 4.59 -27.07 17.23
N GLN A 151 4.56 -27.05 15.90
CA GLN A 151 4.37 -28.23 15.07
C GLN A 151 5.68 -28.94 14.76
N LEU A 152 5.60 -30.26 14.57
CA LEU A 152 6.73 -31.06 14.12
C LEU A 152 7.17 -30.68 12.70
N PRO A 153 8.47 -30.77 12.35
CA PRO A 153 8.99 -30.28 11.08
C PRO A 153 8.24 -30.77 9.82
N PRO A 154 7.84 -32.06 9.69
CA PRO A 154 7.14 -32.53 8.50
C PRO A 154 5.78 -31.86 8.29
N LEU A 155 5.00 -31.67 9.36
CA LEU A 155 3.69 -31.00 9.30
C LEU A 155 3.86 -29.49 9.10
N ARG A 156 4.85 -28.91 9.79
CA ARG A 156 5.15 -27.49 9.72
C ARG A 156 5.54 -27.06 8.31
N TYR A 157 6.23 -27.91 7.54
CA TYR A 157 6.55 -27.64 6.15
C TYR A 157 5.30 -27.32 5.30
N TYR A 158 4.26 -28.15 5.39
CA TYR A 158 3.03 -27.95 4.63
C TYR A 158 2.32 -26.67 5.06
N VAL A 159 2.28 -26.39 6.35
CA VAL A 159 1.71 -25.15 6.90
C VAL A 159 2.44 -23.93 6.35
N LEU A 160 3.77 -23.89 6.41
CA LEU A 160 4.57 -22.78 5.87
C LEU A 160 4.32 -22.57 4.37
N LYS A 161 4.27 -23.66 3.60
CA LYS A 161 3.99 -23.62 2.17
C LYS A 161 2.62 -23.02 1.87
N ASP A 162 1.58 -23.45 2.60
CA ASP A 162 0.23 -22.96 2.39
C ASP A 162 0.07 -21.50 2.84
N MET A 163 0.72 -21.11 3.93
CA MET A 163 0.75 -19.71 4.37
C MET A 163 1.35 -18.80 3.30
N VAL A 164 2.48 -19.19 2.70
CA VAL A 164 3.12 -18.42 1.62
C VAL A 164 2.21 -18.31 0.40
N LYS A 165 1.57 -19.41 -0.01
CA LYS A 165 0.60 -19.39 -1.11
C LYS A 165 -0.60 -18.48 -0.82
N VAL A 166 -1.15 -18.53 0.38
CA VAL A 166 -2.29 -17.68 0.77
C VAL A 166 -1.89 -16.21 0.77
N ALA A 167 -0.76 -15.86 1.40
CA ALA A 167 -0.29 -14.49 1.48
C ALA A 167 -0.02 -13.89 0.09
N THR A 168 0.54 -14.68 -0.83
CA THR A 168 0.91 -14.25 -2.20
C THR A 168 -0.23 -14.28 -3.20
N ARG A 169 -1.39 -14.88 -2.87
CA ARG A 169 -2.62 -14.83 -3.69
C ARG A 169 -3.44 -13.57 -3.47
N THR A 170 -3.05 -12.72 -2.52
CA THR A 170 -3.73 -11.46 -2.22
C THR A 170 -3.50 -10.47 -3.35
N GLU A 171 -4.27 -10.62 -4.43
CA GLU A 171 -4.45 -9.59 -5.46
C GLU A 171 -5.81 -8.91 -5.20
N PRO A 172 -5.83 -7.60 -4.91
CA PRO A 172 -7.06 -6.86 -4.66
C PRO A 172 -7.80 -6.41 -5.92
#